data_AF-A0A2A5GET3-F1
#
_entry.id   AF-A0A2A5GET3-F1
#
_cell.length_a   1.000
_cell.length_b   1.000
_cell.length_c   1.000
_cell.angle_alpha   90.00
_cell.angle_beta   90.00
_cell.angle_gamma   90.00
#
_symmetry.space_group_name_H-M   'P 1'
#
loop_
_entity.id
_entity.type
_entity.pdbx_description
1 polymer ?
#
loop_
_entity_poly.entity_id
_entity_poly.type
_entity_poly.pdbx_seq_one_letter_code
_entity_poly.pdbx_strand_id
1 'polypeptide(L)' 'MTLIQRLGSAPNLNVHFHMLFLDGVYAEDAWGNMHHRRVKTMNQKELIHIVHTRSYRVVRFIERRGLRA' A
#
# COMPACT_ATOMS: atom_id res chain seq x y z
N MET A 1 7.64 2.34 -6.42
CA MET A 1 6.59 2.98 -7.24
C MET A 1 5.90 4.02 -6.38
N THR A 2 5.75 5.25 -6.88
CA THR A 2 5.17 6.39 -6.15
C THR A 2 3.90 6.84 -6.86
N LEU A 3 2.75 6.76 -6.19
CA LEU A 3 1.49 7.33 -6.67
C LEU A 3 1.19 8.57 -5.81
N ILE A 4 1.01 9.73 -6.46
CA ILE A 4 0.67 11.00 -5.81
C ILE A 4 -0.74 11.37 -6.28
N GLN A 5 -1.71 11.36 -5.36
CA GLN A 5 -3.06 11.86 -5.63
C GLN A 5 -3.22 13.21 -4.92
N ARG A 6 -3.29 14.29 -5.70
CA ARG A 6 -3.52 15.65 -5.18
C ARG A 6 -5.03 15.82 -4.97
N LEU A 7 -5.48 15.93 -3.71
CA LEU A 7 -6.82 16.44 -3.43
C LEU A 7 -6.76 17.97 -3.54
N GLY A 8 -7.57 18.53 -4.44
CA GLY A 8 -7.59 19.96 -4.72
C GLY A 8 -8.02 20.80 -3.52
N SER A 9 -7.28 21.89 -3.34
CA SER A 9 -7.65 23.16 -2.69
C SER A 9 -7.85 23.17 -1.17
N ALA A 10 -6.71 23.31 -0.47
CA ALA A 10 -6.46 23.70 0.94
C ALA A 10 -6.90 22.70 2.05
N PRO A 11 -6.01 22.27 2.98
CA PRO A 11 -4.57 22.52 3.14
C PRO A 11 -3.73 21.64 2.21
N ASN A 12 -2.46 21.98 1.98
CA ASN A 12 -1.53 21.31 1.05
C ASN A 12 -1.09 19.91 1.53
N LEU A 13 -2.05 19.01 1.78
CA LEU A 13 -1.82 17.65 2.23
C LEU A 13 -1.59 16.74 1.03
N ASN A 14 -0.33 16.63 0.61
CA ASN A 14 0.07 15.66 -0.40
C ASN A 14 0.19 14.29 0.25
N VAL A 15 -0.89 13.49 0.22
CA VAL A 15 -0.87 12.12 0.73
C VAL A 15 -0.02 11.27 -0.23
N HIS A 16 1.16 10.89 0.25
CA HIS A 16 2.06 9.98 -0.46
C HIS A 16 2.02 8.60 0.19
N PHE A 17 1.82 7.56 -0.62
CA PHE A 17 1.84 6.17 -0.15
C PHE A 17 3.20 5.53 -0.45
N HIS A 18 3.92 5.16 0.60
CA HIS A 18 5.05 4.23 0.49
C HIS A 18 4.50 2.80 0.52
N MET A 19 4.74 2.03 -0.54
CA MET A 19 4.34 0.62 -0.61
C MET A 19 5.58 -0.27 -0.61
N LEU A 20 5.69 -1.10 0.43
CA LEU A 20 6.67 -2.18 0.51
C LEU A 20 6.03 -3.45 -0.05
N PHE A 21 6.70 -4.08 -0.99
CA PHE A 21 6.32 -5.39 -1.52
C PHE A 21 7.35 -6.42 -1.07
N LEU A 22 6.88 -7.51 -0.47
CA LEU A 22 7.72 -8.66 -0.17
C LEU A 22 7.78 -9.54 -1.43
N ASP A 23 8.95 -9.67 -2.04
CA ASP A 23 9.15 -10.54 -3.23
C ASP A 23 9.14 -12.04 -2.85
N GLY A 24 9.43 -12.33 -1.59
CA GLY A 24 9.45 -13.69 -1.06
C GLY A 24 9.79 -13.72 0.42
N VAL A 25 9.71 -14.91 0.99
CA VAL A 25 10.17 -15.21 2.34
C VAL A 25 11.22 -16.30 2.26
N TYR A 26 12.27 -16.22 3.07
CA TYR A 26 13.16 -17.35 3.27
C TYR A 26 12.51 -18.29 4.29
N ALA A 27 12.33 -19.55 3.91
CA ALA A 27 11.77 -20.58 4.77
C ALA A 27 12.73 -21.77 4.83
N GLU A 28 12.95 -22.27 6.04
CA GLU A 28 13.75 -23.47 6.28
C GLU A 28 12.98 -24.71 5.80
N ASP A 29 13.67 -25.61 5.08
CA ASP A 29 13.14 -26.93 4.76
C ASP A 29 13.32 -27.92 5.92
N ALA A 30 12.80 -29.14 5.75
CA ALA A 30 12.90 -30.18 6.77
C ALA A 30 14.35 -30.62 7.06
N TRP A 31 15.32 -30.18 6.25
CA TRP A 31 16.73 -30.53 6.33
C TRP A 31 17.62 -29.35 6.75
N GLY A 32 17.04 -28.23 7.17
CA GLY A 32 17.76 -27.06 7.69
C GLY A 32 18.25 -26.08 6.62
N ASN A 33 17.89 -26.26 5.35
CA ASN A 33 18.30 -25.35 4.29
C ASN A 33 17.30 -24.20 4.14
N MET A 34 17.80 -22.97 4.05
CA MET A 34 16.95 -21.82 3.73
C MET A 34 16.64 -21.78 2.23
N HIS A 35 15.35 -21.87 1.90
CA HIS A 35 14.86 -21.71 0.53
C HIS A 35 14.07 -20.42 0.39
N HIS A 36 14.33 -19.68 -0.69
CA HIS A 36 13.53 -18.52 -1.06
C HIS A 36 12.18 -18.98 -1.62
N ARG A 37 11.10 -18.74 -0.87
CA ARG A 37 9.72 -18.93 -1.34
C ARG A 37 9.20 -17.61 -1.87
N ARG A 38 9.13 -17.49 -3.18
CA ARG A 38 8.60 -16.31 -3.85
C ARG A 38 7.12 -16.14 -3.50
N VAL A 39 6.73 -14.96 -3.04
CA VAL A 39 5.31 -14.63 -2.89
C VAL A 39 4.74 -14.45 -4.30
N LYS A 40 3.51 -14.95 -4.54
CA LYS A 40 2.82 -14.74 -5.80
C LYS A 40 2.82 -13.26 -6.15
N THR A 41 3.34 -12.92 -7.32
CA THR A 41 3.33 -11.53 -7.81
C THR A 41 1.90 -11.02 -7.83
N MET A 42 1.67 -9.93 -7.12
CA MET A 42 0.37 -9.28 -7.06
C MET A 42 -0.02 -8.80 -8.45
N ASN A 43 -1.22 -9.13 -8.90
CA ASN A 43 -1.68 -8.66 -10.20
C ASN A 43 -2.12 -7.19 -10.12
N GLN A 44 -2.18 -6.51 -11.26
CA GLN A 44 -2.52 -5.08 -11.32
C GLN A 44 -3.90 -4.78 -10.70
N LYS A 45 -4.88 -5.69 -10.80
CA LYS A 45 -6.22 -5.50 -10.22
C LYS A 45 -6.19 -5.57 -8.69
N GLU A 46 -5.46 -6.54 -8.13
CA GLU A 46 -5.22 -6.67 -6.69
C GLU A 46 -4.50 -5.44 -6.14
N LEU A 47 -3.50 -4.95 -6.86
CA LEU A 47 -2.77 -3.73 -6.51
C LEU A 47 -3.70 -2.51 -6.47
N ILE A 48 -4.48 -2.29 -7.54
CA ILE A 48 -5.45 -1.18 -7.61
C ILE A 48 -6.47 -1.30 -6.48
N HIS A 49 -6.98 -2.49 -6.21
CA HIS A 49 -7.96 -2.72 -5.15
C HIS A 49 -7.42 -2.36 -3.76
N ILE A 50 -6.19 -2.77 -3.45
CA ILE A 50 -5.55 -2.48 -2.16
C ILE A 50 -5.27 -0.98 -2.04
N VAL A 51 -4.70 -0.35 -3.07
CA VAL A 51 -4.44 1.10 -3.08
C VAL A 51 -5.74 1.86 -2.86
N HIS A 52 -6.79 1.57 -3.65
CA HIS A 52 -8.07 2.25 -3.56
C HIS A 52 -8.69 2.11 -2.16
N THR A 53 -8.67 0.90 -1.58
CA THR A 53 -9.22 0.65 -0.24
C THR A 53 -8.47 1.42 0.84
N ARG A 54 -7.13 1.48 0.76
CA ARG A 54 -6.31 2.22 1.74
C ARG A 54 -6.47 3.73 1.57
N SER A 55 -6.44 4.24 0.34
CA SER A 55 -6.69 5.66 0.04
C SER A 55 -8.05 6.12 0.53
N TYR A 56 -9.10 5.35 0.24
CA TYR A 56 -10.45 5.67 0.68
C TYR A 56 -10.55 5.76 2.21
N ARG A 57 -9.94 4.83 2.94
CA ARG A 57 -9.93 4.86 4.42
C ARG A 57 -9.21 6.08 4.98
N VAL A 58 -8.09 6.48 4.36
CA VAL A 58 -7.33 7.68 4.76
C VAL A 58 -8.16 8.94 4.52
N VAL A 59 -8.73 9.11 3.33
CA VAL A 59 -9.59 10.25 2.99
C VAL A 59 -10.78 10.32 3.96
N ARG A 60 -11.47 9.20 4.17
CA ARG A 60 -12.63 9.15 5.07
C ARG A 60 -12.26 9.39 6.54
N PHE A 61 -11.01 9.14 6.94
CA PHE A 61 -10.52 9.47 8.28
C PHE A 61 -10.27 10.98 8.41
N ILE A 62 -9.65 11.59 7.40
CA ILE A 62 -9.41 13.04 7.35
C ILE A 62 -10.73 13.82 7.37
N GLU A 63 -11.71 13.38 6.56
CA GLU A 63 -13.07 13.94 6.55
C GLU A 63 -13.71 13.93 7.94
N ARG A 64 -13.64 12.80 8.65
CA ARG A 64 -14.20 12.68 10.00
C ARG A 64 -13.52 13.57 11.05
N ARG A 65 -12.27 13.98 10.81
CA ARG A 65 -11.54 14.87 11.73
C ARG A 65 -11.79 16.35 11.46
N GLY A 66 -12.63 16.71 10.50
CA GLY A 66 -12.87 18.11 10.14
C GLY A 66 -11.64 18.79 9.53
N LEU A 67 -10.67 18.02 9.07
CA LEU A 67 -9.42 18.52 8.46
C LEU A 67 -9.56 18.75 6.94
N ARG A 68 -10.79 18.64 6.44
CA ARG A 68 -11.16 19.00 5.08
C ARG A 68 -11.82 20.39 5.18
N ALA A 69 -11.09 21.41 4.73
CA ALA A 69 -11.65 22.75 4.54
C ALA A 69 -12.43 22.79 3.21
#